data_AF-A0A538MFS7-F1
#
_entry.id   AF-A0A538MFS7-F1
#
_cell.length_a   1.000
_cell.length_b   1.000
_cell.length_c   1.000
_cell.angle_alpha   90.00
_cell.angle_beta   90.00
_cell.angle_gamma   90.00
#
_symmetry.space_group_name_H-M   'P 1'
#
loop_
_entity.id
_entity.type
_entity.pdbx_description
1 polymer ?
#
loop_
_entity_poly.entity_id
_entity_poly.type
_entity_poly.pdbx_seq_one_letter_code
_entity_poly.pdbx_strand_id
1 'polypeptide(L)'
;MTDWTTIASLATAGGTLVLALATFASVRSANRSARLAEYSMQIGIRPLLMPSRLEDVAQKIMWGDEHWALLPAAGATVELVDGNVYPRDVAPQLGSGIGVIHGWHLGSHDPHTPHPHAEPDEFRPQLRDLYVPGGDIGFWQAALRNQDDPEYAPLAQAVRSSRMFLVELLYTDEEGAQRAITAFLWNLDRPDPR
;
A
#
# COMPACT_ATOMS: atom_id res chain seq x y z
N MET A 1 -61.91 -4.53 -41.96
CA MET A 1 -61.89 -5.88 -41.36
C MET A 1 -60.49 -6.08 -40.82
N THR A 2 -60.33 -6.22 -39.51
CA THR A 2 -59.02 -6.49 -38.91
C THR A 2 -58.61 -7.90 -39.32
N ASP A 3 -57.56 -7.99 -40.15
CA ASP A 3 -57.10 -9.27 -40.66
C ASP A 3 -56.24 -9.99 -39.61
N TRP A 4 -56.37 -11.31 -39.52
CA TRP A 4 -55.69 -12.13 -38.50
C TRP A 4 -54.16 -11.95 -38.55
N THR A 5 -53.63 -11.71 -39.75
CA THR A 5 -52.23 -11.43 -40.06
C THR A 5 -51.70 -10.19 -39.33
N THR A 6 -52.51 -9.13 -39.22
CA THR A 6 -52.14 -7.89 -38.53
C THR A 6 -52.06 -8.10 -37.02
N ILE A 7 -52.98 -8.87 -36.45
CA ILE A 7 -52.99 -9.23 -35.03
C ILE A 7 -51.76 -10.08 -34.70
N ALA A 8 -51.44 -11.08 -35.53
CA ALA A 8 -50.26 -11.93 -35.34
C ALA A 8 -48.93 -11.14 -35.42
N SER A 9 -48.85 -10.18 -36.35
CA SER A 9 -47.67 -9.30 -36.49
C SER A 9 -47.48 -8.40 -35.27
N LEU A 10 -48.57 -7.78 -34.78
CA LEU A 10 -48.59 -6.98 -33.55
C LEU A 10 -48.22 -7.80 -32.32
N ALA A 11 -48.74 -9.02 -32.19
CA ALA A 11 -48.40 -9.92 -31.09
C ALA A 11 -46.92 -10.31 -31.11
N THR A 12 -46.36 -10.61 -32.28
CA THR A 12 -44.94 -10.93 -32.44
C THR A 12 -44.04 -9.73 -32.09
N ALA A 13 -44.38 -8.55 -32.61
CA ALA A 13 -43.66 -7.31 -32.31
C ALA A 13 -43.76 -6.94 -30.82
N GLY A 14 -44.91 -7.17 -30.20
CA GLY A 14 -45.09 -7.02 -28.76
C GLY A 14 -44.21 -7.99 -27.97
N GLY A 15 -44.14 -9.25 -28.40
CA GLY A 15 -43.30 -10.27 -27.77
C GLY A 15 -41.81 -9.95 -27.86
N THR A 16 -41.32 -9.50 -29.01
CA THR A 16 -39.91 -9.09 -29.17
C THR A 16 -39.59 -7.83 -28.37
N LEU A 17 -40.51 -6.87 -28.28
CA LEU A 17 -40.33 -5.68 -27.44
C LEU A 17 -40.22 -6.05 -25.96
N VAL A 18 -41.10 -6.94 -25.46
CA VAL A 18 -41.04 -7.43 -24.07
C VAL A 18 -39.72 -8.15 -23.82
N LEU A 19 -39.29 -9.03 -24.73
CA LEU A 19 -38.00 -9.73 -24.61
C LEU A 19 -36.81 -8.77 -24.61
N ALA A 20 -36.83 -7.75 -25.47
CA ALA A 20 -35.79 -6.73 -25.54
C ALA A 20 -35.70 -5.93 -24.23
N LEU A 21 -36.84 -5.51 -23.68
CA LEU A 21 -36.92 -4.80 -22.39
C LEU A 21 -36.44 -5.69 -21.23
N ALA A 22 -36.87 -6.95 -21.19
CA ALA A 22 -36.44 -7.92 -20.19
C ALA A 22 -34.92 -8.15 -20.26
N THR A 23 -34.37 -8.31 -21.46
CA THR A 23 -32.94 -8.50 -21.68
C THR A 23 -32.15 -7.26 -21.25
N PHE A 24 -32.59 -6.06 -21.66
CA PHE A 24 -31.96 -4.81 -21.27
C PHE A 24 -31.97 -4.59 -19.75
N ALA A 25 -33.12 -4.83 -19.11
CA ALA A 25 -33.25 -4.72 -17.66
C ALA A 25 -32.36 -5.74 -16.94
N SER A 26 -32.30 -6.98 -17.44
CA SER A 26 -31.44 -8.03 -16.89
C SER A 26 -29.96 -7.65 -16.97
N VAL A 27 -29.47 -7.20 -18.13
CA VAL A 27 -28.07 -6.78 -18.32
C VAL A 27 -27.75 -5.58 -17.45
N ARG A 28 -28.64 -4.58 -17.39
CA ARG A 28 -28.44 -3.38 -16.54
C ARG A 28 -28.37 -3.75 -15.06
N SER A 29 -29.23 -4.65 -14.60
CA SER A 29 -29.25 -5.15 -13.22
C SER A 29 -27.97 -5.92 -12.90
N ALA A 30 -27.58 -6.85 -13.77
CA ALA A 30 -26.35 -7.63 -13.61
C ALA A 30 -25.11 -6.74 -13.53
N ASN A 31 -24.99 -5.74 -14.42
CA ASN A 31 -23.89 -4.78 -14.39
C ASN A 31 -23.86 -3.94 -13.10
N ARG A 32 -25.04 -3.56 -12.58
CA ARG A 32 -25.12 -2.84 -11.30
C ARG A 32 -24.66 -3.73 -10.15
N SER A 33 -25.12 -4.99 -10.10
CA SER A 33 -24.72 -5.94 -9.07
C SER A 33 -23.22 -6.24 -9.12
N ALA A 34 -22.65 -6.40 -10.32
CA ALA A 34 -21.22 -6.62 -10.52
C ALA A 34 -20.40 -5.44 -9.97
N ARG A 35 -20.78 -4.19 -10.29
CA ARG A 35 -20.11 -3.00 -9.77
C ARG A 35 -20.19 -2.86 -8.25
N LEU A 36 -21.33 -3.22 -7.65
CA LEU A 36 -21.48 -3.19 -6.18
C LEU A 36 -20.63 -4.28 -5.51
N ALA A 37 -20.59 -5.47 -6.09
CA ALA A 37 -19.75 -6.56 -5.61
C ALA A 37 -18.26 -6.18 -5.69
N GLU A 38 -17.81 -5.64 -6.82
CA GLU A 38 -16.45 -5.14 -7.02
C GLU A 38 -16.09 -4.05 -6.00
N TYR A 39 -16.94 -3.05 -5.83
CA TYR A 39 -16.73 -2.00 -4.83
C TYR A 39 -16.66 -2.54 -3.39
N SER A 40 -17.54 -3.48 -3.04
CA SER A 40 -17.53 -4.12 -1.72
C SER A 40 -16.28 -4.95 -1.48
N MET A 41 -15.79 -5.64 -2.51
CA MET A 41 -14.54 -6.40 -2.48
C MET A 41 -13.35 -5.46 -2.32
N GLN A 42 -13.27 -4.38 -3.10
CA GLN A 42 -12.19 -3.39 -3.00
C GLN A 42 -12.09 -2.81 -1.58
N ILE A 43 -13.22 -2.44 -0.97
CA ILE A 43 -13.25 -2.00 0.44
C ILE A 43 -12.73 -3.11 1.36
N GLY A 44 -13.15 -4.36 1.15
CA GLY A 44 -12.77 -5.51 1.98
C GLY A 44 -11.28 -5.87 1.90
N ILE A 45 -10.62 -5.62 0.76
CA ILE A 45 -9.21 -5.96 0.55
C ILE A 45 -8.27 -4.76 0.70
N ARG A 46 -8.78 -3.55 0.98
CA ARG A 46 -7.95 -2.35 1.02
C ARG A 46 -6.92 -2.40 2.16
N PRO A 47 -5.61 -2.34 1.86
CA PRO A 47 -4.58 -2.22 2.88
C PRO A 47 -4.51 -0.79 3.40
N LEU A 48 -4.11 -0.65 4.66
CA LEU A 48 -3.84 0.63 5.28
C LEU A 48 -2.69 0.47 6.25
N LEU A 49 -1.51 0.92 5.85
CA LEU A 49 -0.34 0.99 6.74
C LEU A 49 -0.46 2.23 7.62
N MET A 50 -0.16 2.07 8.91
CA MET A 50 -0.18 3.16 9.88
C MET A 50 1.15 3.21 10.63
N PRO A 51 1.51 4.36 11.25
CA PRO A 51 2.66 4.41 12.14
C PRO A 51 2.49 3.46 13.33
N SER A 52 3.57 2.81 13.74
CA SER A 52 3.56 1.94 14.92
C SER A 52 3.22 2.69 16.21
N ARG A 53 2.56 1.97 17.12
CA ARG A 53 2.19 2.44 18.45
C ARG A 53 3.20 1.97 19.49
N LEU A 54 3.19 2.62 20.65
CA LEU A 54 4.14 2.33 21.74
C LEU A 54 3.92 0.94 22.33
N GLU A 55 2.68 0.48 22.30
CA GLU A 55 2.23 -0.82 22.79
C GLU A 55 2.41 -1.99 21.80
N ASP A 56 2.92 -1.72 20.60
CA ASP A 56 3.13 -2.78 19.60
C ASP A 56 4.20 -3.79 20.08
N VAL A 57 4.23 -4.96 19.46
CA VAL A 57 5.19 -6.01 19.81
C VAL A 57 6.50 -5.79 19.03
N ALA A 58 7.64 -5.89 19.72
CA ALA A 58 8.96 -5.83 19.10
C ALA A 58 9.15 -6.95 18.07
N GLN A 59 9.73 -6.61 16.91
CA GLN A 59 9.90 -7.53 15.78
C GLN A 59 11.37 -7.91 15.59
N LYS A 60 11.65 -9.21 15.43
CA LYS A 60 12.99 -9.67 15.04
C LYS A 60 13.11 -9.61 13.53
N ILE A 61 14.03 -8.77 13.04
CA ILE A 61 14.20 -8.52 11.60
C ILE A 61 15.55 -9.09 11.13
N MET A 62 15.54 -9.63 9.92
CA MET A 62 16.72 -10.16 9.24
C MET A 62 16.80 -9.64 7.81
N TRP A 63 17.96 -9.08 7.50
CA TRP A 63 18.38 -8.75 6.14
C TRP A 63 19.13 -9.95 5.54
N GLY A 64 19.05 -10.10 4.22
CA GLY A 64 19.59 -11.27 3.52
C GLY A 64 21.12 -11.47 3.63
N ASP A 65 21.84 -10.56 4.27
CA ASP A 65 23.26 -10.62 4.61
C ASP A 65 23.52 -11.14 6.05
N GLU A 66 22.52 -11.80 6.65
CA GLU A 66 22.58 -12.32 8.03
C GLU A 66 22.77 -11.21 9.08
N HIS A 67 22.50 -9.95 8.73
CA HIS A 67 22.36 -8.90 9.73
C HIS A 67 21.04 -9.11 10.48
N TRP A 68 21.11 -9.16 11.81
CA TRP A 68 19.96 -9.36 12.68
C TRP A 68 19.83 -8.19 13.64
N ALA A 69 18.62 -7.66 13.76
CA ALA A 69 18.35 -6.65 14.79
C ALA A 69 16.93 -6.79 15.35
N LEU A 70 16.75 -6.48 16.63
CA LEU A 70 15.45 -6.45 17.30
C LEU A 70 14.87 -5.05 17.20
N LEU A 71 13.74 -4.89 16.51
CA LEU A 71 13.08 -3.60 16.33
C LEU A 71 12.08 -3.35 17.46
N PRO A 72 12.29 -2.35 18.34
CA PRO A 72 11.31 -1.98 19.36
C PRO A 72 10.03 -1.42 18.74
N ALA A 73 8.97 -1.38 19.55
CA ALA A 73 7.70 -0.75 19.21
C ALA A 73 7.84 0.78 19.10
N ALA A 74 6.96 1.44 18.34
CA ALA A 74 6.94 2.90 18.15
C ALA A 74 8.28 3.54 17.74
N GLY A 75 9.07 2.84 16.94
CA GLY A 75 10.39 3.31 16.56
C GLY A 75 10.76 2.85 15.19
N ALA A 76 10.98 3.81 14.31
CA ALA A 76 11.86 3.59 13.19
C ALA A 76 13.31 3.70 13.67
N THR A 77 14.14 2.71 13.34
CA THR A 77 15.56 2.73 13.70
C THR A 77 16.40 2.75 12.43
N VAL A 78 17.56 3.37 12.51
CA VAL A 78 18.56 3.26 11.47
C VAL A 78 19.88 2.87 12.10
N GLU A 79 20.46 1.79 11.58
CA GLU A 79 21.77 1.32 12.02
C GLU A 79 22.80 1.61 10.93
N LEU A 80 23.97 2.13 11.33
CA LEU A 80 25.12 2.30 10.45
C LEU A 80 26.18 1.26 10.84
N VAL A 81 26.35 0.21 10.03
CA VAL A 81 27.29 -0.89 10.30
C VAL A 81 28.18 -1.06 9.08
N ASP A 82 29.50 -1.02 9.27
CA ASP A 82 30.51 -1.21 8.22
C ASP A 82 30.33 -0.32 6.97
N GLY A 83 29.72 0.86 7.14
CA GLY A 83 29.42 1.77 6.01
C GLY A 83 28.18 1.40 5.21
N ASN A 84 27.30 0.54 5.75
CA ASN A 84 25.96 0.28 5.23
C ASN A 84 24.92 0.94 6.13
N VAL A 85 23.83 1.41 5.54
CA VAL A 85 22.70 2.00 6.28
C VAL A 85 21.52 1.03 6.25
N TYR A 86 21.03 0.64 7.43
CA TYR A 86 19.90 -0.29 7.61
C TYR A 86 18.71 0.42 8.27
N PRO A 87 17.89 1.16 7.48
CA PRO A 87 16.63 1.69 7.96
C PRO A 87 15.58 0.58 8.12
N ARG A 88 14.78 0.69 9.17
CA ARG A 88 13.64 -0.22 9.42
C ARG A 88 12.59 0.43 10.29
N ASP A 89 11.35 0.00 10.12
CA ASP A 89 10.21 0.46 10.90
C ASP A 89 9.17 -0.63 11.04
N VAL A 90 8.38 -0.54 12.11
CA VAL A 90 7.20 -1.38 12.32
C VAL A 90 6.06 -0.68 11.60
N ALA A 91 5.39 -1.41 10.71
CA ALA A 91 4.28 -0.89 9.93
C ALA A 91 3.03 -1.73 10.22
N PRO A 92 2.26 -1.41 11.27
CA PRO A 92 1.00 -2.09 11.51
C PRO A 92 0.01 -1.85 10.38
N GLN A 93 -0.79 -2.86 10.07
CA GLN A 93 -1.83 -2.79 9.06
C GLN A 93 -3.22 -2.81 9.70
N LEU A 94 -3.99 -1.74 9.47
CA LEU A 94 -5.36 -1.59 10.01
C LEU A 94 -6.42 -2.04 8.99
N GLY A 95 -6.02 -2.19 7.72
CA GLY A 95 -6.86 -2.71 6.65
C GLY A 95 -7.15 -4.19 6.83
N SER A 96 -8.30 -4.66 6.32
CA SER A 96 -8.72 -6.06 6.41
C SER A 96 -8.09 -6.98 5.35
N GLY A 97 -7.56 -6.41 4.26
CA GLY A 97 -6.81 -7.15 3.24
C GLY A 97 -5.35 -7.38 3.62
N ILE A 98 -4.58 -8.03 2.75
CA ILE A 98 -3.13 -8.17 2.86
C ILE A 98 -2.47 -7.00 2.12
N GLY A 99 -1.55 -6.30 2.79
CA GLY A 99 -0.74 -5.23 2.20
C GLY A 99 0.57 -5.78 1.68
N VAL A 100 0.95 -5.40 0.46
CA VAL A 100 2.22 -5.81 -0.15
C VAL A 100 3.07 -4.57 -0.36
N ILE A 101 4.19 -4.46 0.36
CA ILE A 101 5.13 -3.34 0.21
C ILE A 101 6.07 -3.64 -0.97
N HIS A 102 6.01 -2.81 -2.00
CA HIS A 102 6.76 -2.95 -3.25
C HIS A 102 8.04 -2.12 -3.26
N GLY A 103 8.03 -0.98 -2.58
CA GLY A 103 9.15 -0.06 -2.66
C GLY A 103 9.08 1.06 -1.65
N TRP A 104 10.16 1.83 -1.64
CA TRP A 104 10.37 2.91 -0.69
C TRP A 104 11.09 4.08 -1.35
N HIS A 105 10.87 5.27 -0.81
CA HIS A 105 11.51 6.49 -1.26
C HIS A 105 11.87 7.36 -0.04
N LEU A 106 13.03 8.01 -0.07
CA LEU A 106 13.47 8.93 0.98
C LEU A 106 13.09 10.36 0.62
N GLY A 107 12.16 10.92 1.38
CA GLY A 107 11.86 12.34 1.33
C GLY A 107 13.01 13.15 1.92
N SER A 108 13.73 13.88 1.07
CA SER A 108 14.75 14.87 1.48
C SER A 108 14.17 16.24 1.87
N HIS A 109 12.84 16.34 1.88
CA HIS A 109 12.09 17.56 2.12
C HIS A 109 11.94 17.89 3.61
N ASP A 110 11.64 19.16 3.91
CA ASP A 110 11.29 19.58 5.26
C ASP A 110 9.99 18.88 5.70
N PRO A 111 10.01 18.07 6.78
CA PRO A 111 8.82 17.38 7.29
C PRO A 111 7.63 18.28 7.61
N HIS A 112 7.87 19.56 7.89
CA HIS A 112 6.83 20.50 8.27
C HIS A 112 6.17 21.21 7.09
N THR A 113 6.69 21.01 5.88
CA THR A 113 6.14 21.61 4.66
C THR A 113 5.35 20.55 3.88
N PRO A 114 4.10 20.84 3.46
CA PRO A 114 3.35 19.92 2.61
C PRO A 114 4.06 19.74 1.27
N HIS A 115 4.28 18.48 0.89
CA HIS A 115 4.87 18.11 -0.38
C HIS A 115 4.04 17.01 -1.03
N PRO A 116 3.93 16.99 -2.38
CA PRO A 116 3.37 15.85 -3.07
C PRO A 116 4.21 14.61 -2.80
N HIS A 117 3.57 13.44 -2.83
CA HIS A 117 4.29 12.17 -2.82
C HIS A 117 5.20 12.06 -4.04
N ALA A 118 6.30 11.32 -3.90
CA ALA A 118 7.13 10.95 -5.03
C ALA A 118 6.32 10.23 -6.12
N GLU A 119 6.76 10.35 -7.36
CA GLU A 119 6.15 9.60 -8.45
C GLU A 119 6.48 8.11 -8.31
N PRO A 120 5.59 7.18 -8.71
CA PRO A 120 5.80 5.75 -8.50
C PRO A 120 7.12 5.20 -9.05
N ASP A 121 7.64 5.77 -10.14
CA ASP A 121 8.89 5.36 -10.78
C ASP A 121 10.14 5.85 -10.03
N GLU A 122 9.98 6.74 -9.05
CA GLU A 122 11.05 7.21 -8.16
C GLU A 122 11.22 6.28 -6.94
N PHE A 123 10.25 5.39 -6.70
CA PHE A 123 10.34 4.42 -5.61
C PHE A 123 11.34 3.32 -5.94
N ARG A 124 12.21 3.04 -4.97
CA ARG A 124 13.18 1.95 -5.06
C ARG A 124 12.47 0.64 -4.80
N PRO A 125 12.61 -0.35 -5.69
CA PRO A 125 12.01 -1.65 -5.48
C PRO A 125 12.63 -2.32 -4.27
N GLN A 126 11.77 -2.99 -3.51
CA GLN A 126 12.15 -3.76 -2.37
C GLN A 126 12.87 -5.05 -2.81
N LEU A 127 13.91 -5.46 -2.08
CA LEU A 127 14.63 -6.71 -2.38
C LEU A 127 13.73 -7.96 -2.31
N ARG A 128 12.68 -7.91 -1.50
CA ARG A 128 11.65 -8.94 -1.37
C ARG A 128 10.31 -8.28 -1.06
N ASP A 129 9.24 -8.73 -1.69
CA ASP A 129 7.91 -8.26 -1.33
C ASP A 129 7.62 -8.59 0.14
N LEU A 130 7.20 -7.58 0.90
CA LEU A 130 6.84 -7.74 2.30
C LEU A 130 5.32 -7.76 2.41
N TYR A 131 4.78 -8.93 2.76
CA TYR A 131 3.37 -9.14 3.00
C TYR A 131 3.05 -8.82 4.45
N VAL A 132 2.09 -7.92 4.66
CA VAL A 132 1.57 -7.54 5.96
C VAL A 132 0.13 -8.02 6.08
N PRO A 133 -0.20 -8.92 7.03
CA PRO A 133 -1.56 -9.40 7.20
C PRO A 133 -2.50 -8.30 7.70
N GLY A 134 -3.78 -8.40 7.35
CA GLY A 134 -4.79 -7.46 7.82
C GLY A 134 -5.00 -7.54 9.34
N GLY A 135 -4.96 -6.40 10.01
CA GLY A 135 -5.11 -6.31 11.47
C GLY A 135 -3.90 -6.78 12.27
N ASP A 136 -2.78 -7.06 11.62
CA ASP A 136 -1.55 -7.55 12.24
C ASP A 136 -0.40 -6.54 12.07
N ILE A 137 0.72 -6.84 12.72
CA ILE A 137 1.92 -6.01 12.73
C ILE A 137 2.90 -6.55 11.68
N GLY A 138 3.21 -5.72 10.69
CA GLY A 138 4.29 -5.96 9.74
C GLY A 138 5.57 -5.22 10.12
N PHE A 139 6.60 -5.44 9.32
CA PHE A 139 7.80 -4.63 9.36
C PHE A 139 8.18 -4.21 7.95
N TRP A 140 8.86 -3.08 7.86
CA TRP A 140 9.58 -2.65 6.68
C TRP A 140 11.08 -2.61 6.98
N GLN A 141 11.88 -2.95 5.98
CA GLN A 141 13.34 -2.89 6.07
C GLN A 141 13.90 -2.40 4.74
N ALA A 142 14.95 -1.60 4.75
CA ALA A 142 15.78 -1.40 3.56
C ALA A 142 17.26 -1.49 3.91
N ALA A 143 18.10 -1.48 2.89
CA ALA A 143 19.54 -1.50 3.06
C ALA A 143 20.20 -0.73 1.92
N LEU A 144 20.95 0.31 2.28
CA LEU A 144 21.80 1.08 1.38
C LEU A 144 23.24 0.64 1.59
N ARG A 145 23.77 -0.11 0.61
CA ARG A 145 25.12 -0.70 0.64
C ARG A 145 26.09 -0.06 -0.33
N ASN A 146 25.60 0.49 -1.43
CA ASN A 146 26.43 1.18 -2.40
C ASN A 146 26.69 2.62 -1.93
N GLN A 147 27.94 2.97 -1.66
CA GLN A 147 28.30 4.32 -1.21
C GLN A 147 28.25 5.36 -2.33
N ASP A 148 28.32 4.92 -3.58
CA ASP A 148 28.15 5.78 -4.76
C ASP A 148 26.67 6.04 -5.07
N ASP A 149 25.75 5.45 -4.30
CA ASP A 149 24.33 5.75 -4.40
C ASP A 149 24.07 7.22 -4.01
N PRO A 150 23.38 8.01 -4.86
CA PRO A 150 23.09 9.42 -4.57
C PRO A 150 22.38 9.67 -3.23
N GLU A 151 21.60 8.72 -2.73
CA GLU A 151 20.87 8.83 -1.46
C GLU A 151 21.68 8.35 -0.26
N TYR A 152 22.80 7.63 -0.47
CA TYR A 152 23.63 7.12 0.63
C TYR A 152 24.19 8.26 1.47
N ALA A 153 24.85 9.25 0.85
CA ALA A 153 25.48 10.34 1.57
C ALA A 153 24.48 11.22 2.36
N PRO A 154 23.34 11.66 1.77
CA PRO A 154 22.29 12.36 2.50
C PRO A 154 21.73 11.55 3.68
N LEU A 155 21.42 10.26 3.49
CA LEU A 155 20.86 9.44 4.55
C LEU A 155 21.90 9.21 5.66
N ALA A 156 23.13 8.85 5.33
CA ALA A 156 24.20 8.67 6.31
C ALA A 156 24.48 9.97 7.09
N GLN A 157 24.34 11.14 6.45
CA GLN A 157 24.42 12.42 7.14
C GLN A 157 23.22 12.66 8.07
N ALA A 158 22.00 12.38 7.62
CA ALA A 158 20.79 12.53 8.44
C ALA A 158 20.85 11.64 9.70
N VAL A 159 21.30 10.40 9.54
CA VAL A 159 21.51 9.43 10.63
C VAL A 159 22.56 9.94 11.62
N ARG A 160 23.73 10.38 11.15
CA ARG A 160 24.79 10.93 12.02
C ARG A 160 24.39 12.21 12.73
N SER A 161 23.46 12.98 12.17
CA SER A 161 23.03 14.27 12.69
C SER A 161 21.74 14.18 13.52
N SER A 162 21.23 12.97 13.79
CA SER A 162 19.92 12.73 14.42
C SER A 162 18.78 13.56 13.82
N ARG A 163 18.83 13.84 12.50
CA ARG A 163 17.80 14.65 11.86
C ARG A 163 16.57 13.80 11.58
N MET A 164 15.41 14.47 11.64
CA MET A 164 14.18 13.87 11.12
C MET A 164 14.27 13.73 9.61
N PHE A 165 13.75 12.63 9.08
CA PHE A 165 13.57 12.43 7.65
C PHE A 165 12.30 11.62 7.39
N LEU A 166 11.84 11.66 6.15
CA LEU A 166 10.57 11.09 5.76
C LEU A 166 10.82 9.86 4.87
N VAL A 167 10.16 8.76 5.17
CA VAL A 167 10.19 7.54 4.37
C VAL A 167 8.81 7.33 3.78
N GLU A 168 8.72 7.30 2.46
CA GLU A 168 7.49 6.97 1.76
C GLU A 168 7.51 5.49 1.39
N LEU A 169 6.45 4.77 1.72
CA LEU A 169 6.27 3.38 1.32
C LEU A 169 5.20 3.28 0.24
N LEU A 170 5.55 2.59 -0.85
CA LEU A 170 4.64 2.23 -1.92
C LEU A 170 4.15 0.80 -1.70
N TYR A 171 2.83 0.63 -1.59
CA TYR A 171 2.21 -0.66 -1.35
C TYR A 171 0.90 -0.84 -2.12
N THR A 172 0.45 -2.08 -2.26
CA THR A 172 -0.83 -2.46 -2.87
C THR A 172 -1.57 -3.48 -2.02
N ASP A 173 -2.80 -3.82 -2.40
CA ASP A 173 -3.41 -5.09 -2.01
C ASP A 173 -2.67 -6.29 -2.64
N GLU A 174 -3.02 -7.50 -2.22
CA GLU A 174 -2.47 -8.75 -2.74
C GLU A 174 -2.73 -9.01 -4.23
N GLU A 175 -3.72 -8.34 -4.83
CA GLU A 175 -4.02 -8.42 -6.26
C GLU A 175 -3.24 -7.37 -7.08
N GLY A 176 -2.53 -6.45 -6.42
CA GLY A 176 -1.77 -5.37 -7.05
C GLY A 176 -2.61 -4.18 -7.51
N ALA A 177 -3.90 -4.12 -7.19
CA ALA A 177 -4.82 -3.14 -7.78
C ALA A 177 -4.84 -1.81 -7.00
N GLN A 178 -5.04 -1.86 -5.69
CA GLN A 178 -5.18 -0.67 -4.85
C GLN A 178 -3.84 -0.13 -4.38
N ARG A 179 -3.13 0.53 -5.30
CA ARG A 179 -1.90 1.24 -5.00
C ARG A 179 -2.13 2.40 -4.02
N ALA A 180 -1.29 2.46 -3.00
CA ALA A 180 -1.26 3.54 -2.01
C ALA A 180 0.19 3.92 -1.68
N ILE A 181 0.36 5.17 -1.28
CA ILE A 181 1.62 5.70 -0.74
C ILE A 181 1.33 6.19 0.67
N THR A 182 2.21 5.87 1.61
CA THR A 182 2.14 6.42 2.97
C THR A 182 3.49 6.93 3.40
N ALA A 183 3.50 8.16 3.91
CA ALA A 183 4.67 8.84 4.43
C ALA A 183 4.80 8.61 5.94
N PHE A 184 5.97 8.13 6.35
CA PHE A 184 6.35 7.93 7.74
C PHE A 184 7.42 8.95 8.11
N LEU A 185 7.13 9.79 9.11
CA LEU A 185 8.11 10.72 9.65
C LEU A 185 8.94 10.01 10.71
N TRP A 186 10.24 9.95 10.51
CA TRP A 186 11.15 9.30 11.44
C TRP A 186 11.92 10.33 12.23
N ASN A 187 11.97 10.13 13.55
CA ASN A 187 12.76 10.94 14.47
C ASN A 187 13.77 10.05 15.18
N LEU A 188 15.03 10.13 14.76
CA LEU A 188 16.13 9.33 15.30
C LEU A 188 16.64 9.80 16.67
N ASP A 189 16.20 10.96 17.14
CA ASP A 189 16.65 11.56 18.40
C ASP A 189 15.79 11.15 19.61
N ARG A 190 14.78 10.28 19.38
CA ARG A 190 13.90 9.82 20.45
C ARG A 190 14.60 8.67 21.19
N PRO A 191 14.97 8.82 22.48
CA PRO A 191 15.43 7.68 23.26
C PRO A 191 14.27 6.67 23.34
N ASP A 192 14.58 5.39 23.10
CA ASP A 192 13.66 4.30 23.42
C ASP A 192 13.13 4.51 24.85
N PRO A 193 11.81 4.49 25.07
CA PRO A 193 11.30 4.46 26.43
C PRO A 193 11.88 3.22 27.12
N ARG A 194 12.65 3.45 28.18
CA ARG A 194 13.22 2.39 29.02
C ARG A 194 12.14 1.54 29.69
#